data_AF-A0A0K2RHF8-F1
#
_entry.id   AF-A0A0K2RHF8-F1
#
_cell.length_a   1.000
_cell.length_b   1.000
_cell.length_c   1.000
_cell.angle_alpha   90.00
_cell.angle_beta   90.00
_cell.angle_gamma   90.00
#
_symmetry.space_group_name_H-M   'P 1'
#
loop_
_entity.id
_entity.type
_entity.pdbx_description
1 polymer ?
#
loop_
_entity_poly.entity_id
_entity_poly.type
_entity_poly.pdbx_seq_one_letter_code
_entity_poly.pdbx_strand_id
1 'polypeptide(L)'
;MIQQNLKALGIDVQLVPIPAPNYYSVLASDQLPDIARSGWCGGADPASVRTSADPILGPNNDGTSYGFSNTSRYFDPQISKAMFELRNTSGTSEELGKKWSEEFGKALKTYPIIPLVRSHTNSVVGSNIRNAQVGYFFGGIDLSIVGVEH
;
A
#
# COMPACT_ATOMS: atom_id res chain seq x y z
N MET A 1 -3.46 -19.73 -9.40
CA MET A 1 -2.40 -19.85 -8.38
C MET A 1 -2.95 -19.90 -6.95
N ILE A 2 -3.45 -18.80 -6.34
CA ILE A 2 -3.89 -18.84 -4.91
C ILE A 2 -4.95 -19.93 -4.65
N GLN A 3 -6.06 -19.92 -5.40
CA GLN A 3 -7.13 -20.92 -5.28
C GLN A 3 -6.62 -22.36 -5.47
N GLN A 4 -5.72 -22.60 -6.45
CA GLN A 4 -5.15 -23.93 -6.71
C GLN A 4 -4.24 -24.41 -5.57
N ASN A 5 -3.39 -23.53 -5.05
CA ASN A 5 -2.46 -23.85 -3.97
C ASN A 5 -3.22 -24.12 -2.66
N LEU A 6 -4.24 -23.32 -2.35
CA LEU A 6 -5.06 -23.50 -1.15
C LEU A 6 -5.94 -24.75 -1.23
N LYS A 7 -6.45 -25.08 -2.43
CA LYS A 7 -7.18 -26.34 -2.65
C LYS A 7 -6.32 -27.58 -2.35
N ALA A 8 -5.02 -27.55 -2.66
CA ALA A 8 -4.10 -28.64 -2.32
C ALA A 8 -3.92 -28.83 -0.80
N LEU A 9 -4.25 -27.82 0.00
CA LEU A 9 -4.26 -27.85 1.47
C LEU A 9 -5.66 -28.12 2.05
N GLY A 10 -6.65 -28.43 1.21
CA GLY A 10 -8.03 -28.66 1.63
C GLY A 10 -8.84 -27.38 1.92
N ILE A 11 -8.32 -26.21 1.55
CA ILE A 11 -9.02 -24.93 1.70
C ILE A 11 -9.76 -24.62 0.39
N ASP A 12 -11.09 -24.56 0.46
CA ASP A 12 -11.91 -24.15 -0.68
C ASP A 12 -12.00 -22.63 -0.77
N VAL A 13 -11.65 -22.08 -1.94
CA VAL A 13 -11.60 -20.64 -2.17
C VAL A 13 -12.55 -20.31 -3.31
N GLN A 14 -13.52 -19.44 -3.03
CA GLN A 14 -14.49 -18.96 -4.01
C GLN A 14 -14.08 -17.58 -4.53
N LEU A 15 -14.07 -17.39 -5.85
CA LEU A 15 -13.72 -16.11 -6.45
C LEU A 15 -14.94 -15.20 -6.49
N VAL A 16 -14.85 -14.05 -5.81
CA VAL A 16 -15.86 -13.01 -5.85
C VAL A 16 -15.39 -11.88 -6.77
N PRO A 17 -15.96 -11.72 -7.98
CA PRO A 17 -15.57 -10.64 -8.88
C PRO A 17 -16.11 -9.30 -8.35
N ILE A 18 -15.23 -8.31 -8.27
CA ILE A 18 -15.59 -6.93 -7.93
C ILE A 18 -15.37 -6.06 -9.17
N PRO A 19 -16.36 -5.27 -9.63
CA PRO A 19 -16.18 -4.35 -10.75
C PRO A 19 -15.01 -3.39 -10.51
N ALA A 20 -14.13 -3.22 -11.50
CA ALA A 20 -12.92 -2.41 -11.37
C ALA A 20 -13.17 -0.97 -10.84
N PRO A 21 -14.22 -0.23 -11.30
CA PRO A 21 -14.51 1.11 -10.77
C PRO A 21 -14.83 1.13 -9.28
N ASN A 22 -15.33 0.01 -8.75
CA ASN A 22 -15.80 -0.11 -7.37
C ASN A 22 -14.82 -0.89 -6.49
N TYR A 23 -13.65 -1.28 -7.02
CA TYR A 23 -12.77 -2.25 -6.36
C TYR A 23 -12.39 -1.81 -4.95
N TYR A 24 -11.78 -0.63 -4.81
CA TYR A 24 -11.33 -0.12 -3.52
C TYR A 24 -12.47 0.32 -2.60
N SER A 25 -13.59 0.81 -3.14
CA SER A 25 -14.76 1.16 -2.32
C SER A 25 -15.39 -0.09 -1.69
N VAL A 26 -15.41 -1.22 -2.40
CA VAL A 26 -15.89 -2.50 -1.85
C VAL A 26 -14.93 -2.99 -0.76
N LEU A 27 -13.62 -2.93 -0.97
CA LEU A 27 -12.63 -3.31 0.05
C LEU A 27 -12.68 -2.43 1.31
N ALA A 28 -13.13 -1.18 1.19
CA ALA A 28 -13.31 -0.25 2.31
C ALA A 28 -14.70 -0.36 2.98
N SER A 29 -15.54 -1.31 2.56
CA SER A 29 -16.92 -1.48 3.05
C SER A 29 -17.11 -2.82 3.77
N ASP A 30 -18.32 -3.07 4.28
CA ASP A 30 -18.73 -4.37 4.84
C ASP A 30 -18.95 -5.47 3.81
N GLN A 31 -18.76 -5.17 2.53
CA GLN A 31 -18.75 -6.14 1.43
C GLN A 31 -17.33 -6.69 1.14
N LEU A 32 -16.33 -6.35 1.96
CA LEU A 32 -14.97 -6.88 1.86
C LEU A 32 -14.98 -8.43 1.90
N PRO A 33 -14.40 -9.12 0.91
CA PRO A 33 -14.22 -10.57 0.96
C PRO A 33 -13.23 -11.01 2.04
N ASP A 34 -13.30 -12.27 2.46
CA ASP A 34 -12.38 -12.85 3.47
C ASP A 34 -10.89 -12.67 3.12
N ILE A 35 -10.59 -12.71 1.81
CA ILE A 35 -9.25 -12.46 1.27
C ILE A 35 -9.40 -11.56 0.04
N ALA A 36 -8.66 -10.46 0.02
CA ALA A 36 -8.58 -9.55 -1.12
C ALA A 36 -7.13 -9.41 -1.60
N ARG A 37 -6.96 -9.13 -2.90
CA ARG A 37 -5.66 -8.81 -3.50
C ARG A 37 -5.64 -7.35 -3.91
N SER A 38 -5.11 -6.50 -3.06
CA SER A 38 -4.87 -5.09 -3.37
C SER A 38 -3.38 -4.82 -3.59
N GLY A 39 -3.10 -3.64 -4.15
CA GLY A 39 -1.77 -3.06 -4.23
C GLY A 39 -1.75 -1.68 -3.61
N TRP A 40 -0.57 -1.26 -3.16
CA TRP A 40 -0.32 0.08 -2.64
C TRP A 40 0.91 0.67 -3.33
N CYS A 41 0.85 1.96 -3.64
CA CYS A 41 1.98 2.73 -4.12
C CYS A 41 2.28 3.81 -3.07
N GLY A 42 3.45 3.71 -2.42
CA GLY A 42 3.93 4.80 -1.55
C GLY A 42 3.98 6.08 -2.37
N GLY A 43 3.26 7.11 -1.93
CA GLY A 43 3.00 8.33 -2.71
C GLY A 43 4.24 9.21 -2.92
N ALA A 44 4.09 10.53 -2.76
CA ALA A 44 5.13 11.52 -3.04
C ALA A 44 6.39 11.45 -2.15
N ASP A 45 6.53 10.44 -1.29
CA ASP A 45 7.81 10.11 -0.66
C ASP A 45 7.94 8.58 -0.62
N PRO A 46 8.44 7.98 -1.71
CA PRO A 46 8.56 6.53 -1.80
C PRO A 46 9.64 5.96 -0.89
N ALA A 47 10.54 6.79 -0.34
CA ALA A 47 11.56 6.39 0.61
C ALA A 47 11.03 6.36 2.06
N SER A 48 9.98 7.13 2.36
CA SER A 48 9.37 7.15 3.67
C SER A 48 8.51 5.92 3.92
N VAL A 49 8.92 5.12 4.90
CA VAL A 49 8.17 3.92 5.35
C VAL A 49 6.77 4.28 5.82
N ARG A 50 6.57 5.50 6.37
CA ARG A 50 5.25 6.00 6.78
C ARG A 50 4.24 5.96 5.64
N THR A 51 4.64 6.27 4.40
CA THR A 51 3.72 6.32 3.25
C THR A 51 3.16 4.95 2.88
N SER A 52 3.73 3.87 3.42
CA SER A 52 3.19 2.51 3.33
C SER A 52 2.61 2.03 4.66
N ALA A 53 3.33 2.21 5.77
CA ALA A 53 2.94 1.67 7.07
C ALA A 53 1.59 2.24 7.57
N ASP A 54 1.45 3.56 7.57
CA ASP A 54 0.28 4.25 8.15
C ASP A 54 -1.00 4.00 7.35
N PRO A 55 -1.01 4.09 6.00
CA PRO A 55 -2.22 3.83 5.23
C PRO A 55 -2.62 2.35 5.19
N ILE A 56 -1.64 1.42 5.19
CA ILE A 56 -1.91 -0.01 4.99
C ILE A 56 -2.33 -0.67 6.31
N LEU A 57 -1.67 -0.38 7.43
CA LEU A 57 -1.89 -1.04 8.73
C LEU A 57 -2.09 -0.06 9.90
N GLY A 58 -2.00 1.24 9.66
CA GLY A 58 -2.19 2.24 10.71
C GLY A 58 -3.66 2.38 11.15
N PRO A 59 -3.89 3.07 12.29
CA PRO A 59 -5.23 3.32 12.79
C PRO A 59 -5.95 4.43 12.03
N ASN A 60 -7.21 4.68 12.38
CA ASN A 60 -7.96 5.87 12.00
C ASN A 60 -7.38 7.16 12.62
N ASN A 61 -8.00 8.30 12.31
CA ASN A 61 -7.50 9.64 12.67
C ASN A 61 -7.59 9.96 14.17
N ASP A 62 -8.35 9.19 14.94
CA ASP A 62 -8.51 9.27 16.39
C ASP A 62 -7.78 8.14 17.14
N GLY A 63 -7.15 7.20 16.43
CA GLY A 63 -6.36 6.13 17.04
C GLY A 63 -7.18 5.03 17.71
N THR A 64 -8.49 4.97 17.46
CA THR A 64 -9.44 4.09 18.17
C THR A 64 -9.79 2.81 17.39
N SER A 65 -9.52 2.80 16.08
CA SER A 65 -9.82 1.66 15.19
C SER A 65 -8.86 1.64 14.00
N TYR A 66 -9.10 0.75 13.03
CA TYR A 66 -8.32 0.67 11.79
C TYR A 66 -8.59 1.87 10.86
N GLY A 67 -7.58 2.27 10.09
CA GLY A 67 -7.70 3.35 9.13
C GLY A 67 -8.59 3.00 7.93
N PHE A 68 -9.12 4.01 7.24
CA PHE A 68 -9.99 3.83 6.07
C PHE A 68 -9.33 3.02 4.93
N SER A 69 -8.04 3.25 4.68
CA SER A 69 -7.28 2.54 3.64
C SER A 69 -6.71 1.20 4.09
N ASN A 70 -6.87 0.84 5.37
CA ASN A 70 -6.43 -0.42 5.95
C ASN A 70 -7.44 -1.52 5.61
N THR A 71 -7.31 -2.08 4.41
CA THR A 71 -8.22 -3.13 3.92
C THR A 71 -8.11 -4.45 4.68
N SER A 72 -7.07 -4.63 5.50
CA SER A 72 -6.95 -5.79 6.39
C SER A 72 -7.76 -5.65 7.68
N ARG A 73 -8.33 -4.46 7.94
CA ARG A 73 -9.01 -4.10 9.19
C ARG A 73 -8.14 -4.36 10.43
N TYR A 74 -6.83 -4.36 10.26
CA TYR A 74 -5.88 -4.63 11.33
C TYR A 74 -5.91 -3.53 12.38
N PHE A 75 -6.09 -3.91 13.65
CA PHE A 75 -5.97 -3.02 14.77
C PHE A 75 -5.46 -3.80 15.99
N ASP A 76 -4.21 -3.52 16.36
CA ASP A 76 -3.65 -3.97 17.64
C ASP A 76 -3.53 -2.74 18.54
N PRO A 77 -4.17 -2.70 19.72
CA PRO A 77 -4.21 -1.49 20.54
C PRO A 77 -2.84 -0.91 20.90
N GLN A 78 -1.80 -1.75 21.01
CA GLN A 78 -0.46 -1.29 21.37
C GLN A 78 0.30 -0.79 20.14
N ILE A 79 0.31 -1.58 19.06
CA ILE A 79 1.04 -1.23 17.83
C ILE A 79 0.36 -0.05 17.12
N SER A 80 -0.97 -0.07 17.03
CA SER A 80 -1.74 1.02 16.43
C SER A 80 -1.58 2.32 17.22
N LYS A 81 -1.56 2.27 18.57
CA LYS A 81 -1.25 3.46 19.39
C LYS A 81 0.16 3.98 19.11
N ALA A 82 1.17 3.11 19.04
CA ALA A 82 2.53 3.52 18.72
C ALA A 82 2.63 4.20 17.33
N MET A 83 2.01 3.60 16.30
CA MET A 83 1.93 4.21 14.96
C MET A 83 1.19 5.56 14.98
N PHE A 84 0.13 5.69 15.78
CA PHE A 84 -0.61 6.94 15.93
C PHE A 84 0.28 8.05 16.51
N GLU A 85 1.01 7.76 17.58
CA GLU A 85 1.94 8.70 18.24
C GLU A 85 3.08 9.12 17.30
N LEU A 86 3.56 8.22 16.42
CA LEU A 86 4.58 8.53 15.42
C LEU A 86 4.15 9.59 14.40
N ARG A 87 2.85 9.81 14.17
CA ARG A 87 2.36 10.83 13.23
C ARG A 87 2.78 12.25 13.61
N ASN A 88 2.92 12.51 14.91
CA ASN A 88 3.26 13.84 15.46
C ASN A 88 4.65 13.86 16.10
N THR A 89 5.47 12.84 15.86
CA THR A 89 6.81 12.76 16.42
C THR A 89 7.81 13.51 15.54
N SER A 90 8.57 14.42 16.14
CA SER A 90 9.69 15.09 15.47
C SER A 90 10.95 14.21 15.47
N GLY A 91 11.75 14.32 14.42
CA GLY A 91 13.02 13.60 14.27
C GLY A 91 13.58 13.75 12.87
N THR A 92 14.80 13.26 12.66
CA THR A 92 15.36 13.12 11.32
C THR A 92 14.56 12.07 10.51
N SER A 93 14.64 12.15 9.18
CA SER A 93 14.00 11.15 8.31
C SER A 93 14.47 9.73 8.59
N GLU A 94 15.74 9.55 8.97
CA GLU A 94 16.31 8.24 9.31
C GLU A 94 15.72 7.69 10.62
N GLU A 95 15.70 8.51 11.68
CA GLU A 95 15.13 8.12 12.97
C GLU A 95 13.65 7.77 12.86
N LEU A 96 12.88 8.61 12.16
CA LEU A 96 11.45 8.36 11.93
C LEU A 96 11.24 7.13 11.04
N GLY A 97 12.04 6.96 9.98
CA GLY A 97 12.00 5.79 9.11
C GLY A 97 12.23 4.49 9.87
N LYS A 98 13.20 4.48 10.80
CA LYS A 98 13.47 3.34 11.68
C LYS A 98 12.29 3.03 12.60
N LYS A 99 11.75 4.04 13.29
CA LYS A 99 10.59 3.86 14.20
C LYS A 99 9.36 3.34 13.46
N TRP A 100 9.05 3.90 12.29
CA TRP A 100 7.97 3.41 11.44
C TRP A 100 8.20 1.97 10.99
N SER A 101 9.44 1.62 10.61
CA SER A 101 9.80 0.24 10.22
C SER A 101 9.64 -0.74 11.37
N GLU A 102 10.00 -0.35 12.59
CA GLU A 102 9.88 -1.19 13.78
C GLU A 102 8.41 -1.51 14.08
N GLU A 103 7.53 -0.50 14.15
CA GLU A 103 6.11 -0.72 14.41
C GLU A 103 5.42 -1.47 13.26
N PHE A 104 5.74 -1.12 12.01
CA PHE A 104 5.21 -1.84 10.85
C PHE A 104 5.67 -3.29 10.83
N GLY A 105 6.93 -3.57 11.18
CA GLY A 105 7.45 -4.92 11.32
C GLY A 105 6.75 -5.73 12.41
N LYS A 106 6.39 -5.12 13.54
CA LYS A 106 5.57 -5.79 14.57
C LYS A 106 4.19 -6.15 14.02
N ALA A 107 3.54 -5.22 13.32
CA ALA A 107 2.24 -5.48 12.69
C ALA A 107 2.32 -6.64 11.69
N LEU A 108 3.31 -6.63 10.80
CA LEU A 108 3.50 -7.68 9.78
C LEU A 108 3.73 -9.08 10.37
N LYS A 109 4.33 -9.19 11.57
CA LYS A 109 4.51 -10.48 12.26
C LYS A 109 3.19 -11.11 12.73
N THR A 110 2.11 -10.34 12.77
CA THR A 110 0.75 -10.85 13.03
C THR A 110 0.03 -11.30 11.75
N TYR A 111 0.72 -11.22 10.60
CA TYR A 111 0.23 -11.61 9.27
C TYR A 111 -1.11 -10.97 8.83
N PRO A 112 -1.36 -9.66 9.06
CA PRO A 112 -2.59 -9.01 8.59
C PRO A 112 -2.62 -8.87 7.07
N ILE A 113 -1.45 -8.88 6.44
CA ILE A 113 -1.25 -8.89 4.99
C ILE A 113 -0.08 -9.81 4.63
N ILE A 114 -0.08 -10.31 3.41
CA ILE A 114 1.00 -11.12 2.85
C ILE A 114 1.59 -10.36 1.65
N PRO A 115 2.79 -9.77 1.77
CA PRO A 115 3.47 -9.15 0.63
C PRO A 115 3.78 -10.19 -0.45
N LEU A 116 3.30 -9.98 -1.68
CA LEU A 116 3.48 -10.93 -2.77
C LEU A 116 4.60 -10.52 -3.73
N VAL A 117 4.50 -9.32 -4.30
CA VAL A 117 5.42 -8.83 -5.35
C VAL A 117 5.59 -7.32 -5.24
N ARG A 118 6.79 -6.84 -5.58
CA ARG A 118 6.99 -5.44 -5.93
C ARG A 118 6.72 -5.28 -7.43
N SER A 119 5.73 -4.48 -7.78
CA SER A 119 5.41 -4.22 -9.18
C SER A 119 6.35 -3.17 -9.77
N HIS A 120 6.70 -3.33 -11.04
CA HIS A 120 7.50 -2.38 -11.81
C HIS A 120 6.66 -1.88 -12.99
N THR A 121 6.61 -0.56 -13.17
CA THR A 121 5.94 0.06 -14.32
C THR A 121 6.93 0.21 -15.45
N ASN A 122 6.68 -0.49 -16.56
CA ASN A 122 7.42 -0.28 -17.80
C ASN A 122 6.71 0.79 -18.61
N SER A 123 7.41 1.87 -18.94
CA SER A 123 6.90 2.95 -19.80
C SER A 123 7.55 2.87 -21.17
N VAL A 124 6.74 2.90 -22.23
CA VAL A 124 7.20 2.95 -23.62
C VAL A 124 6.83 4.32 -24.18
N VAL A 125 7.78 5.00 -24.80
CA VAL A 125 7.58 6.33 -25.38
C VAL A 125 8.00 6.35 -26.84
N GLY A 126 7.37 7.22 -27.63
CA GLY A 126 7.72 7.40 -29.04
C GLY A 126 9.14 7.93 -29.21
N SER A 127 9.79 7.59 -30.32
CA SER A 127 11.18 8.02 -30.60
C SER A 127 11.36 9.53 -30.74
N ASN A 128 10.27 10.26 -31.02
CA ASN A 128 10.22 11.72 -31.12
C ASN A 128 9.94 12.41 -29.77
N ILE A 129 9.68 11.64 -28.70
CA ILE A 129 9.48 12.20 -27.37
C ILE A 129 10.83 12.48 -26.72
N ARG A 130 10.97 13.69 -26.18
CA ARG A 130 12.17 14.15 -25.46
C ARG A 130 11.86 14.32 -23.98
N ASN A 131 12.89 14.12 -23.15
CA ASN A 131 12.83 14.26 -21.68
C ASN A 131 11.78 13.38 -21.00
N ALA A 132 11.41 12.25 -21.61
CA ALA A 132 10.54 11.28 -20.97
C ALA A 132 11.30 10.50 -19.89
N GLN A 133 11.21 10.98 -18.65
CA GLN A 133 11.75 10.32 -17.47
C GLN A 133 10.61 9.92 -16.53
N VAL A 134 10.76 8.78 -15.85
CA VAL A 134 9.87 8.43 -14.75
C VAL A 134 10.08 9.42 -13.60
N GLY A 135 9.05 10.19 -13.27
CA GLY A 135 9.08 11.15 -12.17
C GLY A 135 9.27 10.43 -10.84
N TYR A 136 10.13 11.00 -9.99
CA TYR A 136 10.46 10.46 -8.67
C TYR A 136 9.22 10.22 -7.79
N PHE A 137 8.20 11.07 -7.94
CA PHE A 137 7.02 11.10 -7.07
C PHE A 137 5.85 10.19 -7.47
N PHE A 138 5.75 9.81 -8.76
CA PHE A 138 4.50 9.25 -9.30
C PHE A 138 4.68 7.88 -9.98
N GLY A 139 5.92 7.40 -10.14
CA GLY A 139 6.17 6.09 -10.77
C GLY A 139 5.70 5.98 -12.22
N GLY A 140 5.43 7.12 -12.86
CA GLY A 140 5.07 7.28 -14.28
C GLY A 140 5.85 8.43 -14.91
N ILE A 141 5.70 8.63 -16.23
CA ILE A 141 6.41 9.69 -16.96
C ILE A 141 6.03 11.07 -16.41
N ASP A 142 7.03 11.87 -16.08
CA ASP A 142 6.84 13.25 -15.67
C ASP A 142 6.49 14.12 -16.88
N LEU A 143 5.20 14.39 -17.06
CA LEU A 143 4.69 15.17 -18.17
C LEU A 143 5.06 16.67 -18.09
N SER A 144 5.58 17.16 -16.95
CA SER A 144 5.95 18.57 -16.80
C SER A 144 7.24 18.94 -17.55
N ILE A 145 8.07 17.94 -17.87
CA ILE A 145 9.36 18.12 -18.55
C ILE A 145 9.39 17.55 -19.97
N VAL A 146 8.34 16.83 -20.36
CA VAL A 146 8.25 16.16 -21.67
C VAL A 146 8.12 17.18 -22.80
N GLY A 147 8.87 16.94 -23.87
CA GLY A 147 8.78 17.68 -25.12
C GLY A 147 8.63 16.76 -26.33
N VAL A 148 8.36 17.34 -27.49
CA VAL A 148 8.28 16.65 -28.78
C VAL A 148 9.25 17.32 -29.74
N GLU A 149 10.02 16.52 -30.48
CA GLU A 149 10.81 17.00 -31.60
C GLU A 149 9.92 17.04 -32.86
N HIS A 150 9.94 18.17 -33.56
CA HIS A 150 9.19 18.41 -34.79
C HIS A 150 10.04 18.10 -36.02
#